data_AF-A0A3B9ZQU3-F1
#
_entry.id   AF-A0A3B9ZQU3-F1
#
_cell.length_a   1.000
_cell.length_b   1.000
_cell.length_c   1.000
_cell.angle_alpha   90.00
_cell.angle_beta   90.00
_cell.angle_gamma   90.00
#
_symmetry.space_group_name_H-M   'P 1'
#
loop_
_entity.id
_entity.type
_entity.pdbx_description
1 polymer ?
#
loop_
_entity_poly.entity_id
_entity_poly.type
_entity_poly.pdbx_seq_one_letter_code
_entity_poly.pdbx_strand_id
1 'polypeptide(L)' 'MKTAELKSILIQRIAGINDKSFLSAINTIVEAKSESTIYKTTPEQRQSIKEGREQIARGEFFTDEEVEKEMNKWLNEK' A
#
# COMPACT_ATOMS: atom_id res chain seq x y z
N MET A 1 -15.08 26.44 -7.06
CA MET A 1 -14.28 25.22 -7.31
C MET A 1 -14.54 24.22 -6.20
N LYS A 2 -14.96 23.01 -6.55
CA LYS A 2 -15.06 21.89 -5.60
C LYS A 2 -13.66 21.34 -5.32
N THR A 3 -13.45 20.73 -4.15
CA THR A 3 -12.17 20.10 -3.76
C THR A 3 -11.65 19.12 -4.81
N ALA A 4 -12.54 18.38 -5.48
CA ALA A 4 -12.18 17.46 -6.55
C ALA A 4 -11.57 18.18 -7.77
N GLU A 5 -12.13 19.33 -8.17
CA GLU A 5 -11.64 20.12 -9.31
C GLU A 5 -10.25 20.69 -9.02
N LEU A 6 -10.02 21.14 -7.78
CA LEU A 6 -8.72 21.65 -7.35
C LEU A 6 -7.64 20.55 -7.39
N LYS A 7 -7.97 19.33 -6.94
CA LYS A 7 -7.05 18.18 -7.00
C LYS A 7 -6.64 17.88 -8.44
N SER A 8 -7.60 17.80 -9.37
CA SER A 8 -7.32 17.53 -10.78
C SER A 8 -6.40 18.58 -11.40
N ILE A 9 -6.64 19.87 -11.11
CA ILE A 9 -5.79 20.96 -11.60
C ILE A 9 -4.36 20.85 -11.07
N LEU A 10 -4.20 20.52 -9.79
CA LEU A 10 -2.87 20.37 -9.17
C LEU A 10 -2.10 19.18 -9.78
N ILE A 11 -2.75 18.04 -9.98
CA ILE A 11 -2.13 16.86 -10.62
C ILE A 11 -1.62 17.21 -12.02
N GLN A 12 -2.45 17.87 -12.84
CA GLN A 12 -2.06 18.28 -14.19
C GLN A 12 -0.88 19.26 -14.19
N ARG A 13 -0.85 20.21 -13.25
CA ARG A 13 0.25 21.16 -13.13
C ARG A 13 1.55 20.49 -12.70
N ILE A 14 1.49 19.58 -11.74
CA ILE A 14 2.66 18.85 -11.24
C ILE A 14 3.25 17.94 -12.32
N ALA A 15 2.40 17.29 -13.12
CA ALA A 15 2.84 16.42 -14.21
C ALA A 15 3.69 17.12 -15.29
N GLY A 16 3.59 18.45 -15.42
CA GLY A 16 4.39 19.24 -16.36
C GLY A 16 5.72 19.74 -15.82
N ILE A 17 6.07 19.47 -14.55
CA ILE A 17 7.29 19.96 -13.92
C ILE A 17 8.42 18.95 -14.12
N ASN A 18 9.54 19.43 -14.69
CA ASN A 18 10.77 18.63 -14.84
C ASN A 18 11.84 18.96 -13.79
N ASP A 19 11.68 20.05 -13.04
CA ASP A 19 12.64 20.47 -12.01
C ASP A 19 12.47 19.59 -10.75
N LYS A 20 13.45 18.72 -10.52
CA LYS A 20 13.50 17.80 -9.37
C LYS A 20 13.52 18.53 -8.02
N SER A 21 14.27 19.64 -7.91
CA SER A 21 14.35 20.41 -6.67
C SER A 21 13.01 21.03 -6.34
N PHE A 22 12.31 21.53 -7.37
CA PHE A 22 10.97 22.08 -7.19
C PHE A 22 9.93 21.02 -6.84
N LEU A 23 9.96 19.85 -7.50
CA LEU A 23 9.12 18.70 -7.13
C LEU A 23 9.37 18.24 -5.69
N SER A 24 10.63 18.21 -5.25
CA SER A 24 10.99 17.86 -3.88
C SER A 24 10.40 18.83 -2.86
N ALA A 25 10.47 20.14 -3.14
CA ALA A 25 9.90 21.16 -2.25
C ALA A 25 8.36 21.04 -2.15
N ILE A 26 7.69 20.79 -3.29
CA ILE A 26 6.24 20.54 -3.31
C ILE A 26 5.90 19.31 -2.48
N ASN A 27 6.66 18.21 -2.64
CA ASN A 27 6.44 16.98 -1.89
C ASN A 27 6.56 17.21 -0.37
N THR A 28 7.61 17.91 0.08
CA THR A 28 7.79 18.24 1.51
C THR A 28 6.62 19.05 2.07
N ILE A 29 6.07 20.00 1.31
CA ILE A 29 4.91 20.80 1.74
C ILE A 29 3.66 19.91 1.87
N VAL A 30 3.45 19.02 0.89
CA VAL A 30 2.32 18.07 0.90
C VAL A 30 2.44 17.12 2.08
N GLU A 31 3.62 16.55 2.34
CA GLU A 31 3.88 15.65 3.46
C GLU A 31 3.68 16.34 4.82
N ALA A 32 4.16 17.58 4.97
CA ALA A 32 4.00 18.34 6.22
C ALA A 32 2.54 18.72 6.52
N LYS A 33 1.67 18.73 5.49
CA LYS A 33 0.25 19.06 5.59
C LYS A 33 -0.67 17.85 5.48
N SER A 34 -0.17 16.72 4.97
CA SER A 34 -0.85 15.45 5.09
C SER A 34 -0.85 15.08 6.56
N GLU A 35 -2.04 15.02 7.17
CA GLU A 35 -2.17 14.31 8.43
C GLU A 35 -1.57 12.93 8.20
N SER A 36 -0.48 12.62 8.90
CA SER A 36 0.04 11.27 9.01
C SER A 36 -1.04 10.47 9.74
N THR A 37 -2.05 10.05 9.01
CA THR A 37 -3.09 9.19 9.54
C THR A 37 -2.41 7.84 9.66
N ILE A 38 -1.76 7.63 10.82
CA ILE A 38 -1.33 6.30 11.23
C ILE A 38 -2.57 5.44 11.07
N TYR A 39 -2.51 4.51 10.12
CA TYR A 39 -3.64 3.66 9.80
C TYR A 39 -4.00 2.88 11.08
N LYS A 40 -5.15 3.20 11.66
CA LYS A 40 -5.65 2.51 12.84
C LYS A 40 -6.34 1.25 12.38
N THR A 41 -5.68 0.12 12.59
CA THR A 41 -6.26 -1.19 12.32
C THR A 41 -7.57 -1.36 13.09
N THR A 42 -8.52 -2.13 12.55
CA THR A 42 -9.71 -2.54 13.30
C THR A 42 -9.36 -3.65 14.30
N PRO A 43 -10.23 -3.94 15.29
CA PRO A 43 -10.04 -5.10 16.17
C PRO A 43 -9.86 -6.41 15.40
N GLU A 44 -10.64 -6.61 14.34
CA GLU A 44 -10.59 -7.81 13.49
C GLU A 44 -9.24 -7.92 12.77
N GLN A 45 -8.77 -6.82 12.18
CA GLN A 45 -7.45 -6.78 11.54
C GLN A 45 -6.31 -7.07 12.53
N ARG A 46 -6.39 -6.54 13.75
CA ARG A 46 -5.39 -6.87 14.80
C ARG A 46 -5.42 -8.34 15.16
N GLN A 47 -6.60 -8.93 15.23
CA GLN A 47 -6.76 -10.35 15.52
C GLN A 47 -6.17 -11.21 14.39
N SER A 48 -6.47 -10.90 13.12
CA SER A 48 -5.87 -11.62 11.97
C SER A 48 -4.34 -11.47 11.91
N ILE A 49 -3.79 -10.28 12.22
CA ILE A 49 -2.34 -10.09 12.30
C ILE A 49 -1.73 -10.92 13.43
N LYS A 50 -2.39 -10.99 14.59
CA LYS A 50 -1.94 -11.80 15.72
C LYS A 50 -1.93 -13.28 15.34
N GLU A 51 -3.00 -13.78 14.74
CA GLU A 51 -3.11 -15.16 14.27
C GLU A 51 -2.00 -15.52 13.27
N GLY A 52 -1.77 -14.68 12.26
CA GLY A 52 -0.70 -14.90 11.28
C GLY A 52 0.70 -14.94 11.92
N ARG A 53 0.96 -14.10 12.92
CA ARG A 53 2.24 -14.14 13.66
C ARG A 53 2.41 -15.43 14.46
N GLU A 54 1.34 -15.92 15.08
CA GLU A 54 1.36 -17.16 15.82
C GLU A 54 1.50 -18.38 14.89
N GLN A 55 0.86 -18.36 13.72
CA GLN A 55 1.04 -19.37 12.66
C GLN A 55 2.50 -19.45 12.22
N ILE A 56 3.13 -18.32 11.91
CA ILE A 56 4.56 -18.27 11.55
C ILE A 56 5.43 -18.86 12.68
N ALA A 57 5.15 -18.49 13.94
CA ALA A 57 5.91 -19.02 15.08
C ALA A 57 5.74 -20.54 15.27
N ARG A 58 4.61 -21.12 14.86
CA ARG A 58 4.35 -22.57 14.86
C ARG A 58 4.84 -23.28 13.60
N GLY A 59 5.43 -22.56 12.63
CA GLY A 59 5.81 -23.14 11.34
C GLY A 59 4.64 -23.40 10.41
N GLU A 60 3.47 -22.81 10.68
CA GLU A 60 2.26 -22.90 9.85
C GLU A 60 2.29 -21.84 8.74
N PHE A 61 3.33 -21.88 7.92
CA PHE A 61 3.47 -21.03 6.74
C PHE A 61 3.82 -21.89 5.52
N PHE A 62 3.59 -21.32 4.34
CA PHE A 62 4.06 -21.89 3.09
C PHE A 62 5.20 -21.02 2.56
N THR A 63 6.22 -21.67 2.05
CA THR A 63 7.26 -21.05 1.22
C THR A 63 6.69 -20.66 -0.13
N ASP A 64 7.39 -19.76 -0.81
CA ASP A 64 7.00 -19.31 -2.14
C ASP A 64 6.92 -20.50 -3.11
N GLU A 65 7.90 -21.41 -3.04
CA GLU A 65 7.96 -22.61 -3.87
C GLU A 65 6.78 -23.58 -3.60
N GLU A 66 6.34 -23.71 -2.35
CA GLU A 66 5.16 -24.51 -1.99
C GLU A 66 3.87 -23.91 -2.54
N VAL A 67 3.74 -22.59 -2.47
CA VAL A 67 2.58 -21.87 -3.04
C VAL A 67 2.55 -21.99 -4.55
N GLU A 68 3.69 -21.78 -5.24
CA GLU A 68 3.78 -21.93 -6.69
C GLU A 68 3.42 -23.35 -7.15
N LYS A 69 3.86 -24.37 -6.42
CA LYS A 69 3.55 -25.76 -6.73
C LYS A 69 2.05 -26.05 -6.65
N GLU A 70 1.39 -25.61 -5.58
CA GLU A 70 -0.06 -25.82 -5.41
C GLU A 70 -0.86 -25.00 -6.44
N MET A 71 -0.43 -23.78 -6.75
CA MET A 71 -1.05 -22.96 -7.80
C MET A 71 -0.94 -23.64 -9.17
N ASN A 72 0.23 -24.15 -9.53
CA ASN A 72 0.43 -24.90 -10.78
C ASN A 72 -0.40 -26.18 -10.83
N LYS A 73 -0.56 -26.87 -9.70
CA LYS A 73 -1.44 -28.03 -9.59
C LYS A 73 -2.89 -27.65 -9.89
N TRP A 74 -3.42 -26.62 -9.23
CA TRP A 74 -4.79 -26.14 -9.46
C TRP A 74 -5.04 -25.71 -10.90
N LEU A 75 -4.08 -25.02 -11.54
CA LEU A 75 -4.18 -24.60 -12.94
C LEU A 75 -4.20 -25.78 -13.94
N ASN A 76 -3.61 -26.92 -13.56
CA ASN A 76 -3.48 -28.10 -14.42
C ASN A 76 -4.49 -29.21 -14.08
N GLU A 77 -5.27 -29.05 -13.01
CA GLU A 77 -6.42 -29.91 -12.71
C GLU A 77 -7.54 -29.62 -13.71
N LYS A 78 -7.61 -30.45 -14.75
CA LYS A 78 -8.72 -30.54 -15.71
C LYS A 78 -9.85 -31.42 -15.19
#